data_AF-A0A2M9PBN0-F1
#
_entry.id   AF-A0A2M9PBN0-F1
#
_cell.length_a   1.000
_cell.length_b   1.000
_cell.length_c   1.000
_cell.angle_alpha   90.00
_cell.angle_beta   90.00
_cell.angle_gamma   90.00
#
_symmetry.space_group_name_H-M   'P 1'
#
loop_
_entity.id
_entity.type
_entity.pdbx_description
1 polymer ?
#
loop_
_entity_poly.entity_id
_entity_poly.type
_entity_poly.pdbx_seq_one_letter_code
_entity_poly.pdbx_strand_id
1 'polypeptide(L)'
;MAVPISGAFSGNRQIDAILDNGYFWENETWRGTARIDYVILPYPEDAASVTRWEARAFAAGMAAWEQVADVDFRPARRANRLDLAIGLADTEDLPNAPPEEYVAFQEGPYLASLKDDGPLAVGVYFRDRPSWTAASTEPGGRGFLTVLHELGHFLGLAHPFDEGSSGWSPVEGEVEEISTMSTVMAYADWRNDPATGYADLDRVWPLEAPTPLGYGHFLTPTARDVAAVQHLYGASLDQDDGDGDGDPNDVYRLPGTNAAGTGWTTIWDTGGIDAIRHSGARAVHISLEPFRFEDETTSFGGLSQARSVLGGLMIADDVTGALTRAQGGFRGVLIENASGGSGDDRIEGNLAANALSGG
;
A
#
# COMPACT_ATOMS: atom_id res chain seq x y z
N MET A 1 -3.79 -22.56 -1.19
CA MET A 1 -2.58 -23.09 -1.86
C MET A 1 -1.97 -21.97 -2.67
N ALA A 2 -0.66 -21.93 -2.87
CA ALA A 2 -0.05 -20.97 -3.78
C ALA A 2 -0.14 -21.48 -5.23
N VAL A 3 -0.69 -20.67 -6.13
CA VAL A 3 -0.89 -21.03 -7.54
C VAL A 3 -0.56 -19.84 -8.45
N PRO A 4 -0.09 -20.09 -9.68
CA PRO A 4 0.06 -19.02 -10.68
C PRO A 4 -1.30 -18.62 -11.25
N ILE A 5 -1.43 -17.37 -11.70
CA ILE A 5 -2.54 -16.94 -12.55
C ILE A 5 -2.64 -17.85 -13.79
N SER A 6 -3.86 -18.26 -14.14
CA SER A 6 -4.10 -19.19 -15.24
C SER A 6 -4.11 -18.54 -16.64
N GLY A 7 -3.92 -17.22 -16.72
CA GLY A 7 -4.04 -16.40 -17.94
C GLY A 7 -2.77 -15.60 -18.24
N ALA A 8 -2.87 -14.65 -19.18
CA ALA A 8 -1.86 -13.61 -19.31
C ALA A 8 -1.89 -12.73 -18.04
N PHE A 9 -0.76 -12.09 -17.72
CA PHE A 9 -0.69 -11.00 -16.76
C PHE A 9 -1.67 -9.86 -17.10
N SER A 10 -1.69 -8.77 -16.33
CA SER A 10 -2.67 -7.69 -16.51
C SER A 10 -2.65 -7.07 -17.91
N GLY A 11 -1.52 -7.22 -18.64
CA GLY A 11 -1.31 -6.60 -19.93
C GLY A 11 -0.81 -5.16 -19.81
N ASN A 12 -0.66 -4.67 -18.57
CA ASN A 12 -0.11 -3.37 -18.24
C ASN A 12 1.28 -3.55 -17.61
N ARG A 13 2.31 -3.03 -18.28
CA ARG A 13 3.72 -3.18 -17.86
C ARG A 13 3.97 -2.69 -16.44
N GLN A 14 3.30 -1.63 -16.00
CA GLN A 14 3.52 -1.01 -14.69
C GLN A 14 2.97 -1.86 -13.55
N ILE A 15 1.83 -2.51 -13.77
CA ILE A 15 1.22 -3.45 -12.83
C ILE A 15 2.01 -4.76 -12.83
N ASP A 16 2.32 -5.27 -14.02
CA ASP A 16 3.03 -6.55 -14.19
C ASP A 16 4.46 -6.49 -13.62
N ALA A 17 5.04 -5.29 -13.52
CA ALA A 17 6.35 -5.03 -12.92
C ALA A 17 6.51 -5.54 -11.49
N ILE A 18 5.41 -5.54 -10.74
CA ILE A 18 5.42 -5.84 -9.30
C ILE A 18 4.64 -7.11 -8.99
N LEU A 19 4.34 -7.96 -9.97
CA LEU A 19 3.72 -9.27 -9.74
C LEU A 19 4.81 -10.34 -9.61
N ASP A 20 4.88 -11.02 -8.45
CA ASP A 20 5.85 -12.10 -8.17
C ASP A 20 5.49 -13.35 -8.99
N ASN A 21 5.88 -13.33 -10.27
CA ASN A 21 5.54 -14.35 -11.27
C ASN A 21 4.03 -14.60 -11.43
N GLY A 22 3.18 -13.69 -10.92
CA GLY A 22 1.73 -13.85 -10.90
C GLY A 22 1.25 -14.97 -9.96
N TYR A 23 2.02 -15.32 -8.94
CA TYR A 23 1.59 -16.27 -7.91
C TYR A 23 0.74 -15.57 -6.85
N PHE A 24 -0.32 -16.25 -6.40
CA PHE A 24 -1.21 -15.76 -5.37
C PHE A 24 -1.75 -16.91 -4.50
N TRP A 25 -2.37 -16.57 -3.38
CA TRP A 25 -3.02 -17.54 -2.51
C TRP A 25 -4.44 -17.86 -2.98
N GLU A 26 -4.67 -19.07 -3.47
CA GLU A 26 -5.99 -19.54 -3.87
C GLU A 26 -6.70 -20.30 -2.73
N ASN A 27 -7.99 -20.02 -2.59
CA ASN A 27 -8.93 -20.81 -1.79
C ASN A 27 -9.34 -22.10 -2.51
N GLU A 28 -9.54 -23.19 -1.76
CA GLU A 28 -9.92 -24.52 -2.30
C GLU A 28 -11.26 -24.54 -3.10
N THR A 29 -12.02 -23.44 -3.09
CA THR A 29 -13.25 -23.26 -3.88
C THR A 29 -13.21 -21.91 -4.60
N TRP A 30 -13.16 -21.96 -5.94
CA TRP A 30 -13.03 -20.79 -6.82
C TRP A 30 -14.14 -19.72 -6.63
N ARG A 31 -13.75 -18.43 -6.76
CA ARG A 31 -14.47 -17.15 -6.50
C ARG A 31 -14.93 -16.89 -5.06
N GLY A 32 -14.03 -16.38 -4.23
CA GLY A 32 -14.35 -15.71 -2.97
C GLY A 32 -13.11 -15.38 -2.15
N THR A 33 -13.26 -14.44 -1.22
CA THR A 33 -12.25 -13.84 -0.34
C THR A 33 -11.15 -14.79 0.11
N ALA A 34 -9.90 -14.55 -0.31
CA ALA A 34 -8.74 -15.37 0.05
C ALA A 34 -8.53 -15.34 1.56
N ARG A 35 -8.75 -16.48 2.24
CA ARG A 35 -8.63 -16.57 3.70
C ARG A 35 -7.23 -16.99 4.08
N ILE A 36 -6.59 -16.17 4.91
CA ILE A 36 -5.20 -16.33 5.35
C ILE A 36 -5.19 -16.51 6.87
N ASP A 37 -4.91 -17.73 7.33
CA ASP A 37 -4.69 -17.98 8.75
C ASP A 37 -3.23 -17.65 9.12
N TYR A 38 -3.03 -16.73 10.06
CA TYR A 38 -1.69 -16.24 10.44
C TYR A 38 -1.37 -16.38 11.94
N VAL A 39 -0.08 -16.38 12.25
CA VAL A 39 0.43 -16.28 13.62
C VAL A 39 1.61 -15.31 13.69
N ILE A 40 1.71 -14.57 14.80
CA ILE A 40 2.86 -13.71 15.11
C ILE A 40 3.51 -14.26 16.36
N LEU A 41 4.81 -14.54 16.30
CA LEU A 41 5.56 -15.23 17.34
C LEU A 41 6.89 -14.50 17.61
N PRO A 42 7.37 -14.49 18.87
CA PRO A 42 8.74 -14.10 19.13
C PRO A 42 9.70 -15.17 18.60
N TYR A 43 10.89 -14.77 18.20
CA TYR A 43 11.99 -15.67 17.85
C TYR A 43 13.28 -15.22 18.55
N PRO A 44 14.02 -16.14 19.21
CA PRO A 44 13.65 -17.54 19.49
C PRO A 44 12.40 -17.64 20.39
N GLU A 45 11.88 -18.85 20.60
CA GLU A 45 10.63 -19.07 21.36
C GLU A 45 10.67 -18.51 22.80
N ASP A 46 11.86 -18.36 23.38
CA ASP A 46 12.09 -17.80 24.71
C ASP A 46 12.37 -16.29 24.73
N ALA A 47 12.36 -15.62 23.56
CA ALA A 47 12.50 -14.18 23.46
C ALA A 47 11.27 -13.44 24.03
N ALA A 48 11.40 -12.11 24.15
CA ALA A 48 10.33 -11.27 24.69
C ALA A 48 9.01 -11.45 23.91
N SER A 49 7.92 -11.66 24.63
CA SER A 49 6.59 -11.87 24.03
C SER A 49 6.22 -10.74 23.06
N VAL A 50 5.45 -11.06 22.01
CA VAL A 50 4.85 -10.07 21.11
C VAL A 50 4.10 -9.02 21.93
N THR A 51 4.51 -7.77 21.78
CA THR A 51 3.89 -6.64 22.48
C THR A 51 2.56 -6.29 21.84
N ARG A 52 1.70 -5.58 22.60
CA ARG A 52 0.41 -5.13 22.08
C ARG A 52 0.54 -4.14 20.92
N TRP A 53 1.61 -3.35 20.86
CA TRP A 53 1.79 -2.38 19.78
C TRP A 53 2.28 -3.07 18.50
N GLU A 54 3.14 -4.09 18.61
CA GLU A 54 3.53 -4.92 17.46
C GLU A 54 2.31 -5.61 16.85
N ALA A 55 1.49 -6.27 17.68
CA ALA A 55 0.28 -6.94 17.20
C ALA A 55 -0.70 -5.96 16.52
N ARG A 56 -0.81 -4.71 17.01
CA ARG A 56 -1.62 -3.67 16.37
C ARG A 56 -1.06 -3.21 15.03
N ALA A 57 0.26 -3.09 14.90
CA ALA A 57 0.91 -2.71 13.64
C ALA A 57 0.58 -3.70 12.52
N PHE A 58 0.72 -5.00 12.80
CA PHE A 58 0.33 -6.05 11.84
C PHE A 58 -1.15 -6.04 11.52
N ALA A 59 -2.01 -5.93 12.54
CA ALA A 59 -3.45 -5.86 12.31
C ALA A 59 -3.85 -4.66 11.43
N ALA A 60 -3.23 -3.50 11.64
CA ALA A 60 -3.46 -2.32 10.80
C ALA A 60 -2.94 -2.49 9.37
N GLY A 61 -1.77 -3.13 9.19
CA GLY A 61 -1.24 -3.42 7.85
C GLY A 61 -2.09 -4.43 7.08
N MET A 62 -2.58 -5.47 7.75
CA MET A 62 -3.52 -6.45 7.19
C MET A 62 -4.82 -5.76 6.77
N ALA A 63 -5.42 -4.97 7.67
CA ALA A 63 -6.64 -4.22 7.38
C ALA A 63 -6.49 -3.29 6.16
N ALA A 64 -5.32 -2.66 5.99
CA ALA A 64 -5.06 -1.80 4.84
C ALA A 64 -5.04 -2.55 3.50
N TRP A 65 -4.64 -3.82 3.49
CA TRP A 65 -4.73 -4.69 2.30
C TRP A 65 -6.15 -5.23 2.08
N GLU A 66 -6.84 -5.63 3.15
CA GLU A 66 -8.26 -6.08 3.11
C GLU A 66 -9.21 -4.97 2.62
N GLN A 67 -8.87 -3.71 2.90
CA GLN A 67 -9.64 -2.56 2.43
C GLN A 67 -9.71 -2.50 0.90
N VAL A 68 -8.68 -2.96 0.20
CA VAL A 68 -8.55 -2.74 -1.25
C VAL A 68 -8.70 -4.01 -2.08
N ALA A 69 -8.49 -5.19 -1.49
CA ALA A 69 -8.58 -6.49 -2.16
C ALA A 69 -9.42 -7.51 -1.39
N ASP A 70 -9.93 -8.51 -2.11
CA ASP A 70 -10.75 -9.61 -1.56
C ASP A 70 -9.87 -10.65 -0.82
N VAL A 71 -9.23 -10.20 0.27
CA VAL A 71 -8.39 -10.99 1.19
C VAL A 71 -8.93 -10.87 2.62
N ASP A 72 -8.70 -11.86 3.47
CA ASP A 72 -9.19 -11.93 4.85
C ASP A 72 -8.18 -12.64 5.76
N PHE A 73 -7.45 -11.84 6.55
CA PHE A 73 -6.44 -12.26 7.50
C PHE A 73 -7.06 -12.59 8.85
N ARG A 74 -6.83 -13.82 9.30
CA ARG A 74 -7.41 -14.35 10.53
C ARG A 74 -6.32 -14.86 11.47
N PRO A 75 -6.30 -14.41 12.73
CA PRO A 75 -5.43 -15.03 13.73
C PRO A 75 -5.78 -16.52 13.85
N ALA A 76 -4.79 -17.39 13.63
CA ALA A 76 -4.97 -18.83 13.67
C ALA A 76 -5.45 -19.27 15.07
N ARG A 77 -6.62 -19.92 15.14
CA ARG A 77 -7.22 -20.40 16.40
C ARG A 77 -6.83 -21.84 16.75
N ARG A 78 -6.30 -22.62 15.79
CA ARG A 78 -5.82 -24.01 15.94
C ARG A 78 -4.73 -24.35 14.91
N ALA A 79 -3.82 -25.24 15.28
CA ALA A 79 -2.61 -25.59 14.54
C ALA A 79 -2.79 -26.48 13.29
N ASN A 80 -4.01 -26.64 12.77
CA ASN A 80 -4.27 -27.61 11.69
C ASN A 80 -4.16 -27.01 10.28
N ARG A 81 -4.10 -25.69 10.14
CA ARG A 81 -3.69 -24.99 8.91
C ARG A 81 -3.16 -23.60 9.25
N LEU A 82 -1.98 -23.26 8.74
CA LEU A 82 -1.34 -21.96 8.89
C LEU A 82 -0.81 -21.58 7.51
N ASP A 83 -1.16 -20.40 7.02
CA ASP A 83 -0.70 -19.89 5.72
C ASP A 83 0.49 -18.92 5.91
N LEU A 84 0.51 -18.16 7.02
CA LEU A 84 1.54 -17.16 7.33
C LEU A 84 2.08 -17.27 8.78
N ALA A 85 3.40 -17.41 8.91
CA ALA A 85 4.10 -17.25 10.19
C ALA A 85 4.99 -16.00 10.17
N ILE A 86 4.76 -15.08 11.12
CA ILE A 86 5.58 -13.88 11.30
C ILE A 86 6.42 -14.04 12.58
N GLY A 87 7.74 -14.06 12.42
CA GLY A 87 8.71 -14.06 13.51
C GLY A 87 9.18 -12.65 13.86
N LEU A 88 9.28 -12.33 15.15
CA LEU A 88 9.91 -11.11 15.64
C LEU A 88 11.22 -11.47 16.34
N ALA A 89 12.35 -11.09 15.75
CA ALA A 89 13.68 -11.49 16.19
C ALA A 89 14.59 -10.27 16.40
N ASP A 90 15.56 -10.36 17.30
CA ASP A 90 16.73 -9.49 17.21
C ASP A 90 17.74 -10.13 16.24
N THR A 91 18.51 -9.34 15.49
CA THR A 91 19.45 -9.92 14.49
C THR A 91 20.52 -10.82 15.10
N GLU A 92 20.86 -10.62 16.38
CA GLU A 92 21.82 -11.45 17.13
C GLU A 92 21.32 -12.87 17.40
N ASP A 93 20.00 -13.08 17.36
CA ASP A 93 19.37 -14.37 17.59
C ASP A 93 19.36 -15.26 16.34
N LEU A 94 19.68 -14.71 15.17
CA LEU A 94 19.70 -15.45 13.92
C LEU A 94 21.03 -16.20 13.72
N PRO A 95 20.99 -17.44 13.18
CA PRO A 95 22.21 -18.21 12.88
C PRO A 95 23.18 -17.48 11.93
N ASN A 96 22.63 -16.65 11.03
CA ASN A 96 23.37 -15.78 10.14
C ASN A 96 22.75 -14.38 10.23
N ALA A 97 23.35 -13.51 11.05
CA ALA A 97 22.88 -12.14 11.20
C ALA A 97 22.88 -11.41 9.84
N PRO A 98 21.76 -10.82 9.41
CA PRO A 98 21.69 -10.09 8.15
C PRO A 98 22.45 -8.75 8.25
N PRO A 99 22.91 -8.18 7.12
CA PRO A 99 23.51 -6.85 7.09
C PRO A 99 22.59 -5.78 7.71
N GLU A 100 23.15 -4.69 8.24
CA GLU A 100 22.41 -3.66 8.99
C GLU A 100 21.25 -3.01 8.21
N GLU A 101 21.36 -2.98 6.88
CA GLU A 101 20.36 -2.42 5.98
C GLU A 101 19.09 -3.27 5.84
N TYR A 102 19.11 -4.55 6.21
CA TYR A 102 17.95 -5.44 6.15
C TYR A 102 17.07 -5.22 7.36
N VAL A 103 15.82 -4.78 7.16
CA VAL A 103 14.88 -4.46 8.24
C VAL A 103 13.84 -5.55 8.49
N ALA A 104 13.52 -6.33 7.47
CA ALA A 104 12.65 -7.49 7.51
C ALA A 104 12.89 -8.37 6.27
N PHE A 105 12.22 -9.51 6.21
CA PHE A 105 11.96 -10.25 4.97
C PHE A 105 10.63 -10.98 5.08
N GLN A 106 9.99 -11.24 3.94
CA GLN A 106 8.78 -12.02 3.85
C GLN A 106 8.78 -12.87 2.59
N GLU A 107 8.48 -14.15 2.75
CA GLU A 107 8.25 -15.03 1.60
C GLU A 107 6.89 -14.73 0.96
N GLY A 108 6.89 -14.67 -0.38
CA GLY A 108 5.68 -14.65 -1.19
C GLY A 108 5.18 -16.04 -1.59
N PRO A 109 4.04 -16.11 -2.30
CA PRO A 109 3.40 -17.37 -2.67
C PRO A 109 4.25 -18.17 -3.67
N TYR A 110 5.01 -17.51 -4.54
CA TYR A 110 5.92 -18.22 -5.45
C TYR A 110 6.97 -19.03 -4.67
N LEU A 111 7.71 -18.40 -3.77
CA LEU A 111 8.72 -19.09 -2.95
C LEU A 111 8.10 -20.18 -2.08
N ALA A 112 6.93 -19.92 -1.49
CA ALA A 112 6.22 -20.91 -0.70
C ALA A 112 5.76 -22.12 -1.55
N SER A 113 5.43 -21.93 -2.82
CA SER A 113 5.02 -23.01 -3.74
C SER A 113 6.15 -24.00 -4.05
N LEU A 114 7.41 -23.60 -3.86
CA LEU A 114 8.58 -24.44 -4.12
C LEU A 114 8.89 -25.40 -2.96
N LYS A 115 8.17 -25.32 -1.84
CA LYS A 115 8.44 -26.12 -0.64
C LYS A 115 7.73 -27.47 -0.67
N ASP A 116 8.44 -28.52 -0.27
CA ASP A 116 7.90 -29.88 -0.21
C ASP A 116 6.91 -30.09 0.97
N ASP A 117 7.05 -29.32 2.06
CA ASP A 117 6.30 -29.50 3.32
C ASP A 117 4.97 -28.70 3.38
N GLY A 118 4.52 -28.18 2.24
CA GLY A 118 3.33 -27.34 2.13
C GLY A 118 3.64 -25.83 2.13
N PRO A 119 2.67 -24.99 1.74
CA PRO A 119 2.96 -23.64 1.29
C PRO A 119 2.97 -22.62 2.43
N LEU A 120 3.47 -22.99 3.63
CA LEU A 120 3.62 -22.04 4.74
C LEU A 120 4.65 -20.98 4.34
N ALA A 121 4.21 -19.72 4.27
CA ALA A 121 5.10 -18.58 4.12
C ALA A 121 5.58 -18.09 5.49
N VAL A 122 6.85 -17.72 5.55
CA VAL A 122 7.52 -17.20 6.74
C VAL A 122 8.02 -15.80 6.45
N GLY A 123 7.79 -14.89 7.39
CA GLY A 123 8.45 -13.59 7.44
C GLY A 123 9.11 -13.35 8.78
N VAL A 124 10.14 -12.51 8.79
CA VAL A 124 10.86 -12.11 10.00
C VAL A 124 11.07 -10.60 10.01
N TYR A 125 10.74 -9.97 11.14
CA TYR A 125 10.96 -8.54 11.39
C TYR A 125 12.00 -8.38 12.50
N PHE A 126 12.95 -7.47 12.28
CA PHE A 126 14.09 -7.27 13.18
C PHE A 126 13.83 -6.18 14.21
N ARG A 127 13.76 -6.57 15.49
CA ARG A 127 13.38 -5.72 16.63
C ARG A 127 14.45 -4.72 17.06
N ASP A 128 15.70 -5.04 16.78
CA ASP A 128 16.88 -4.21 17.04
C ASP A 128 17.07 -3.10 16.00
N ARG A 129 16.19 -3.00 14.99
CA ARG A 129 16.26 -1.97 13.96
C ARG A 129 15.65 -0.64 14.41
N PRO A 130 16.21 0.52 13.99
CA PRO A 130 15.69 1.83 14.38
C PRO A 130 14.23 2.10 13.99
N SER A 131 13.74 1.46 12.92
CA SER A 131 12.35 1.56 12.46
C SER A 131 11.37 0.69 13.27
N TRP A 132 11.84 -0.21 14.13
CA TRP A 132 10.98 -1.10 14.90
C TRP A 132 10.69 -0.57 16.30
N THR A 133 9.92 0.52 16.36
CA THR A 133 9.49 1.12 17.63
C THR A 133 8.00 1.37 17.63
N ALA A 134 7.39 1.45 18.82
CA ALA A 134 5.96 1.72 18.96
C ALA A 134 5.49 2.99 18.21
N ALA A 135 6.33 4.01 18.04
CA ALA A 135 5.97 5.21 17.29
C ALA A 135 6.15 5.04 15.77
N SER A 136 7.12 4.23 15.33
CA SER A 136 7.44 4.05 13.92
C SER A 136 6.57 3.00 13.23
N THR A 137 5.97 2.09 13.99
CA THR A 137 5.05 1.07 13.47
C THR A 137 3.57 1.47 13.52
N GLU A 138 3.24 2.69 13.96
CA GLU A 138 1.89 3.26 13.79
C GLU A 138 1.69 3.67 12.32
N PRO A 139 0.46 3.65 11.80
CA PRO A 139 0.16 4.07 10.42
C PRO A 139 0.79 5.40 10.02
N GLY A 140 1.44 5.43 8.85
CA GLY A 140 2.24 6.55 8.37
C GLY A 140 3.70 6.56 8.84
N GLY A 141 4.11 5.69 9.76
CA GLY A 141 5.50 5.54 10.19
C GLY A 141 6.36 4.62 9.30
N ARG A 142 7.68 4.67 9.46
CA ARG A 142 8.66 3.91 8.67
C ARG A 142 8.57 2.40 8.92
N GLY A 143 8.43 1.98 10.18
CA GLY A 143 8.20 0.58 10.52
C GLY A 143 6.86 0.07 10.00
N PHE A 144 5.84 0.92 9.93
CA PHE A 144 4.56 0.56 9.33
C PHE A 144 4.65 0.40 7.80
N LEU A 145 5.43 1.24 7.12
CA LEU A 145 5.77 1.03 5.70
C LEU A 145 6.43 -0.34 5.49
N THR A 146 7.36 -0.76 6.37
CA THR A 146 7.91 -2.12 6.32
C THR A 146 6.83 -3.18 6.50
N VAL A 147 5.87 -3.00 7.42
CA VAL A 147 4.73 -3.93 7.56
C VAL A 147 3.91 -4.02 6.26
N LEU A 148 3.55 -2.89 5.65
CA LEU A 148 2.82 -2.87 4.37
C LEU A 148 3.60 -3.58 3.26
N HIS A 149 4.89 -3.26 3.13
CA HIS A 149 5.80 -3.80 2.11
C HIS A 149 5.90 -5.33 2.20
N GLU A 150 6.24 -5.85 3.37
CA GLU A 150 6.40 -7.28 3.57
C GLU A 150 5.06 -8.02 3.40
N LEU A 151 3.93 -7.46 3.87
CA LEU A 151 2.61 -8.04 3.58
C LEU A 151 2.29 -8.03 2.07
N GLY A 152 2.79 -7.05 1.32
CA GLY A 152 2.76 -7.02 -0.14
C GLY A 152 3.50 -8.21 -0.75
N HIS A 153 4.73 -8.51 -0.27
CA HIS A 153 5.43 -9.74 -0.65
C HIS A 153 4.64 -10.99 -0.35
N PHE A 154 4.10 -11.11 0.86
CA PHE A 154 3.26 -12.24 1.22
C PHE A 154 2.09 -12.39 0.24
N LEU A 155 1.45 -11.30 -0.17
CA LEU A 155 0.34 -11.33 -1.13
C LEU A 155 0.77 -11.59 -2.59
N GLY A 156 2.05 -11.68 -2.89
CA GLY A 156 2.56 -11.99 -4.23
C GLY A 156 3.01 -10.77 -5.03
N LEU A 157 3.37 -9.68 -4.35
CA LEU A 157 4.02 -8.54 -4.96
C LEU A 157 5.54 -8.66 -4.90
N ALA A 158 6.23 -8.20 -5.93
CA ALA A 158 7.70 -8.16 -6.02
C ALA A 158 8.20 -6.71 -5.99
N HIS A 159 9.50 -6.53 -5.75
CA HIS A 159 10.09 -5.21 -5.96
C HIS A 159 10.03 -4.82 -7.44
N PRO A 160 9.88 -3.52 -7.76
CA PRO A 160 9.82 -3.04 -9.15
C PRO A 160 11.17 -3.11 -9.90
N PHE A 161 12.22 -3.65 -9.27
CA PHE A 161 13.58 -3.73 -9.82
C PHE A 161 14.22 -5.13 -9.66
N ASP A 162 13.46 -6.13 -9.22
CA ASP A 162 14.01 -7.47 -9.03
C ASP A 162 14.40 -8.10 -10.39
N GLU A 163 15.64 -8.56 -10.46
CA GLU A 163 16.17 -9.42 -11.54
C GLU A 163 16.52 -10.80 -10.94
N GLY A 164 15.67 -11.81 -11.06
CA GLY A 164 15.99 -13.11 -10.46
C GLY A 164 14.92 -14.20 -10.45
N SER A 165 15.07 -15.18 -9.55
CA SER A 165 14.18 -16.34 -9.43
C SER A 165 12.76 -15.97 -8.98
N SER A 166 12.59 -14.85 -8.29
CA SER A 166 11.30 -14.27 -7.85
C SER A 166 10.67 -13.34 -8.90
N GLY A 167 11.13 -13.39 -10.14
CA GLY A 167 10.55 -12.66 -11.28
C GLY A 167 11.54 -11.75 -11.99
N TRP A 168 11.12 -11.29 -13.16
CA TRP A 168 11.77 -10.22 -13.91
C TRP A 168 10.83 -9.02 -13.84
N SER A 169 11.24 -7.92 -13.22
CA SER A 169 10.51 -6.66 -13.37
C SER A 169 10.71 -6.16 -14.80
N PRO A 170 9.66 -6.11 -15.65
CA PRO A 170 9.75 -5.50 -16.96
C PRO A 170 10.15 -4.05 -16.97
N VAL A 171 10.20 -3.36 -15.83
CA VAL A 171 10.31 -1.91 -15.75
C VAL A 171 11.77 -1.51 -15.50
N GLU A 172 12.41 -0.96 -16.53
CA GLU A 172 13.85 -0.69 -16.63
C GLU A 172 14.29 0.55 -15.82
N GLY A 173 13.90 0.64 -14.54
CA GLY A 173 14.50 1.56 -13.60
C GLY A 173 14.36 3.05 -13.95
N GLU A 174 13.25 3.50 -14.53
CA GLU A 174 12.97 4.94 -14.58
C GLU A 174 12.66 5.46 -13.17
N VAL A 175 12.99 6.73 -12.96
CA VAL A 175 13.07 7.39 -11.65
C VAL A 175 11.75 7.29 -10.87
N GLU A 176 10.61 7.42 -11.54
CA GLU A 176 9.30 7.40 -10.86
C GLU A 176 8.87 5.99 -10.44
N GLU A 177 9.37 4.95 -11.11
CA GLU A 177 8.87 3.58 -11.00
C GLU A 177 9.46 2.82 -9.80
N ILE A 178 10.63 3.27 -9.34
CA ILE A 178 11.34 2.74 -8.17
C ILE A 178 11.18 3.62 -6.91
N SER A 179 10.23 4.55 -6.93
CA SER A 179 9.84 5.41 -5.81
C SER A 179 8.72 4.79 -4.99
N THR A 180 8.77 4.95 -3.66
CA THR A 180 7.71 4.54 -2.74
C THR A 180 6.37 5.24 -3.02
N MET A 181 6.38 6.41 -3.67
CA MET A 181 5.14 7.05 -4.15
C MET A 181 4.44 6.28 -5.26
N SER A 182 5.19 5.47 -6.01
CA SER A 182 4.65 4.59 -7.04
C SER A 182 4.17 3.28 -6.44
N THR A 183 4.94 2.66 -5.56
CA THR A 183 4.63 1.37 -4.92
C THR A 183 5.31 1.27 -3.57
N VAL A 184 4.64 0.75 -2.54
CA VAL A 184 5.31 0.48 -1.25
C VAL A 184 6.40 -0.57 -1.39
N MET A 185 6.42 -1.33 -2.50
CA MET A 185 7.45 -2.31 -2.86
C MET A 185 8.77 -1.66 -3.32
N ALA A 186 8.82 -0.35 -3.50
CA ALA A 186 10.04 0.36 -3.86
C ALA A 186 10.92 0.67 -2.64
N TYR A 187 12.22 0.88 -2.89
CA TYR A 187 13.19 1.29 -1.87
C TYR A 187 13.50 2.78 -1.87
N ALA A 188 13.31 3.49 -2.99
CA ALA A 188 13.57 4.91 -3.01
C ALA A 188 12.44 5.66 -2.29
N ASP A 189 12.80 6.40 -1.24
CA ASP A 189 11.85 7.27 -0.58
C ASP A 189 11.48 8.45 -1.48
N TRP A 190 10.45 9.17 -1.09
CA TRP A 190 9.99 10.37 -1.77
C TRP A 190 10.34 11.63 -0.96
N ARG A 191 10.23 12.80 -1.58
CA ARG A 191 10.35 14.09 -0.86
C ARG A 191 9.44 15.14 -1.45
N ASN A 192 9.29 16.24 -0.72
CA ASN A 192 8.74 17.46 -1.31
C ASN A 192 9.83 18.17 -2.13
N ASP A 193 9.48 18.71 -3.29
CA ASP A 193 10.31 19.63 -4.06
C ASP A 193 10.52 20.91 -3.22
N PRO A 194 11.77 21.30 -2.93
CA PRO A 194 12.05 22.53 -2.19
C PRO A 194 11.46 23.80 -2.84
N ALA A 195 11.25 23.82 -4.15
CA ALA A 195 10.71 24.98 -4.86
C ALA A 195 9.19 25.09 -4.70
N THR A 196 8.46 24.00 -4.93
CA THR A 196 6.99 24.00 -4.90
C THR A 196 6.43 23.65 -3.53
N GLY A 197 7.12 22.82 -2.76
CA GLY A 197 6.66 22.28 -1.47
C GLY A 197 5.72 21.09 -1.61
N TYR A 198 5.52 20.55 -2.80
CA TYR A 198 4.69 19.36 -3.07
C TYR A 198 5.57 18.16 -3.42
N ALA A 199 5.01 16.96 -3.39
CA ALA A 199 5.70 15.72 -3.71
C ALA A 199 6.45 15.81 -5.06
N ASP A 200 7.72 15.40 -5.05
CA ASP A 200 8.66 15.40 -6.17
C ASP A 200 8.88 13.95 -6.60
N LEU A 201 8.26 13.55 -7.71
CA LEU A 201 8.32 12.18 -8.25
C LEU A 201 9.55 11.97 -9.15
N ASP A 202 10.10 13.06 -9.70
CA ASP A 202 11.18 13.08 -10.70
C ASP A 202 12.59 12.86 -10.11
N ARG A 203 12.73 12.56 -8.82
CA ARG A 203 14.04 12.52 -8.15
C ARG A 203 14.25 11.28 -7.30
N VAL A 204 15.10 10.36 -7.78
CA VAL A 204 15.52 9.16 -7.06
C VAL A 204 17.02 9.08 -6.82
N TRP A 205 17.32 8.66 -5.59
CA TRP A 205 18.52 8.05 -5.01
C TRP A 205 19.90 8.78 -5.08
N PRO A 206 20.68 8.78 -3.97
CA PRO A 206 20.26 8.51 -2.60
C PRO A 206 19.61 9.77 -2.05
N LEU A 207 18.36 9.68 -1.61
CA LEU A 207 17.75 10.78 -0.89
C LEU A 207 18.29 10.76 0.54
N GLU A 208 19.38 11.49 0.75
CA GLU A 208 19.74 12.03 2.07
C GLU A 208 18.64 13.01 2.50
N ALA A 209 17.52 12.49 2.97
CA ALA A 209 16.59 13.23 3.80
C ALA A 209 16.04 12.25 4.85
N PRO A 210 16.29 12.48 6.15
CA PRO A 210 15.65 11.68 7.18
C PRO A 210 14.15 11.96 7.10
N THR A 211 13.40 11.06 6.49
CA THR A 211 11.97 10.97 6.72
C THR A 211 11.76 10.73 8.22
N PRO A 212 10.81 11.42 8.86
CA PRO A 212 10.50 11.18 10.25
C PRO A 212 10.10 9.72 10.44
N LEU A 213 10.74 9.00 11.37
CA LEU A 213 10.45 7.58 11.56
C LEU A 213 8.98 7.30 11.93
N GLY A 214 8.27 8.28 12.53
CA GLY A 214 6.90 8.10 13.03
C GLY A 214 5.78 8.68 12.18
N TYR A 215 6.08 9.32 11.05
CA TYR A 215 5.07 9.85 10.13
C TYR A 215 5.66 10.21 8.76
N GLY A 216 4.78 10.36 7.78
CA GLY A 216 5.12 10.81 6.44
C GLY A 216 5.47 9.73 5.45
N HIS A 217 5.22 8.48 5.83
CA HIS A 217 5.19 7.34 4.93
C HIS A 217 3.74 7.06 4.52
N PHE A 218 3.36 5.79 4.41
CA PHE A 218 2.10 5.35 3.84
C PHE A 218 1.18 4.78 4.93
N LEU A 219 -0.11 5.09 4.85
CA LEU A 219 -1.16 4.53 5.71
C LEU A 219 -1.81 3.31 5.05
N THR A 220 -1.80 3.26 3.72
CA THR A 220 -2.34 2.18 2.90
C THR A 220 -1.35 1.84 1.79
N PRO A 221 -1.53 0.72 1.07
CA PRO A 221 -0.84 0.48 -0.20
C PRO A 221 -1.03 1.66 -1.18
N THR A 222 -0.09 1.89 -2.10
CA THR A 222 -0.22 2.94 -3.12
C THR A 222 -1.22 2.54 -4.22
N ALA A 223 -1.55 3.47 -5.12
CA ALA A 223 -2.41 3.17 -6.26
C ALA A 223 -1.93 2.00 -7.14
N ARG A 224 -0.60 1.83 -7.33
CA ARG A 224 -0.07 0.71 -8.12
C ARG A 224 -0.19 -0.60 -7.36
N ASP A 225 0.07 -0.56 -6.06
CA ASP A 225 -0.09 -1.72 -5.20
C ASP A 225 -1.54 -2.21 -5.19
N VAL A 226 -2.50 -1.28 -5.07
CA VAL A 226 -3.95 -1.54 -5.19
C VAL A 226 -4.27 -2.21 -6.51
N ALA A 227 -3.82 -1.64 -7.63
CA ALA A 227 -4.02 -2.24 -8.95
C ALA A 227 -3.48 -3.69 -9.04
N ALA A 228 -2.26 -3.92 -8.56
CA ALA A 228 -1.61 -5.23 -8.62
C ALA A 228 -2.31 -6.26 -7.72
N VAL A 229 -2.61 -5.91 -6.48
CA VAL A 229 -3.27 -6.84 -5.55
C VAL A 229 -4.70 -7.16 -5.99
N GLN A 230 -5.43 -6.18 -6.54
CA GLN A 230 -6.76 -6.41 -7.11
C GLN A 230 -6.71 -7.29 -8.37
N HIS A 231 -5.63 -7.23 -9.15
CA HIS A 231 -5.44 -8.16 -10.25
C HIS A 231 -5.29 -9.61 -9.77
N LEU A 232 -4.62 -9.83 -8.64
CA LEU A 232 -4.43 -11.16 -8.05
C LEU A 232 -5.67 -11.69 -7.32
N TYR A 233 -6.32 -10.86 -6.51
CA TYR A 233 -7.36 -11.31 -5.57
C TYR A 233 -8.77 -10.83 -5.92
N GLY A 234 -8.89 -9.86 -6.82
CA GLY A 234 -10.14 -9.12 -7.04
C GLY A 234 -10.26 -7.92 -6.09
N ALA A 235 -11.04 -6.93 -6.52
CA ALA A 235 -11.29 -5.72 -5.75
C ALA A 235 -12.24 -5.95 -4.57
N SER A 236 -11.95 -5.30 -3.44
CA SER A 236 -12.86 -5.26 -2.29
C SER A 236 -14.10 -4.42 -2.64
N LEU A 237 -15.30 -5.01 -2.61
CA LEU A 237 -16.54 -4.31 -2.98
C LEU A 237 -17.39 -3.88 -1.78
N ASP A 238 -16.94 -4.20 -0.57
CA ASP A 238 -17.65 -3.87 0.66
C ASP A 238 -17.35 -2.43 1.14
N GLN A 239 -16.57 -1.67 0.38
CA GLN A 239 -16.16 -0.28 0.68
C GLN A 239 -17.13 0.76 0.08
N ASP A 240 -18.43 0.62 0.33
CA ASP A 240 -19.42 1.68 0.00
C ASP A 240 -19.45 2.75 1.10
N ASP A 241 -18.81 2.50 2.26
CA ASP A 241 -18.29 3.54 3.14
C ASP A 241 -16.76 3.37 3.17
N GLY A 242 -16.03 4.34 2.64
CA GLY A 242 -14.57 4.30 2.61
C GLY A 242 -13.95 4.72 3.95
N ASP A 243 -14.68 5.45 4.78
CA ASP A 243 -14.23 5.98 6.07
C ASP A 243 -14.75 5.24 7.33
N GLY A 244 -15.65 4.25 7.19
CA GLY A 244 -16.13 3.43 8.30
C GLY A 244 -17.40 3.94 8.99
N ASP A 245 -18.02 5.04 8.56
CA ASP A 245 -19.09 5.73 9.31
C ASP A 245 -20.53 5.28 8.98
N GLY A 246 -20.71 4.45 7.95
CA GLY A 246 -22.00 3.94 7.47
C GLY A 246 -22.82 4.93 6.62
N ASP A 247 -22.27 6.10 6.27
CA ASP A 247 -22.75 6.99 5.22
C ASP A 247 -22.00 6.65 3.92
N PRO A 248 -22.71 6.37 2.82
CA PRO A 248 -22.04 6.15 1.55
C PRO A 248 -21.51 7.44 0.92
N ASN A 249 -21.36 8.56 1.64
CA ASN A 249 -20.83 9.81 1.09
C ASN A 249 -19.62 10.25 1.90
N ASP A 250 -18.45 9.85 1.45
CA ASP A 250 -17.23 9.93 2.23
C ASP A 250 -16.59 11.31 2.19
N VAL A 251 -15.95 11.70 3.29
CA VAL A 251 -15.16 12.93 3.38
C VAL A 251 -13.70 12.63 3.71
N TYR A 252 -12.90 12.51 2.66
CA TYR A 252 -11.46 12.34 2.75
C TYR A 252 -10.76 13.67 3.08
N ARG A 253 -10.07 13.73 4.22
CA ARG A 253 -9.47 14.98 4.73
C ARG A 253 -7.98 15.05 4.44
N LEU A 254 -7.54 16.13 3.80
CA LEU A 254 -6.12 16.39 3.61
C LEU A 254 -5.46 16.82 4.92
N PRO A 255 -4.39 16.14 5.37
CA PRO A 255 -3.66 16.53 6.57
C PRO A 255 -3.04 17.90 6.40
N GLY A 256 -3.19 18.77 7.41
CA GLY A 256 -2.61 20.13 7.41
C GLY A 256 -1.30 20.26 8.18
N THR A 257 -0.82 19.18 8.81
CA THR A 257 0.31 19.19 9.75
C THR A 257 1.12 17.92 9.66
N ASN A 258 2.42 18.03 9.93
CA ASN A 258 3.35 16.91 10.04
C ASN A 258 3.33 16.37 11.48
N ALA A 259 2.67 15.24 11.72
CA ALA A 259 2.57 14.59 13.02
C ALA A 259 2.29 13.08 12.88
N ALA A 260 2.34 12.32 13.97
CA ALA A 260 1.90 10.92 13.99
C ALA A 260 0.50 10.76 13.34
N GLY A 261 0.33 9.74 12.50
CA GLY A 261 -0.86 9.53 11.68
C GLY A 261 -0.90 10.35 10.38
N THR A 262 0.10 11.19 10.10
CA THR A 262 0.25 11.84 8.78
C THR A 262 0.98 10.92 7.83
N GLY A 263 0.51 10.83 6.60
CA GLY A 263 1.14 10.06 5.52
C GLY A 263 0.22 10.00 4.31
N TRP A 264 0.49 9.08 3.39
CA TRP A 264 -0.28 8.89 2.17
C TRP A 264 -1.35 7.82 2.31
N THR A 265 -2.54 8.12 1.83
CA THR A 265 -3.65 7.17 1.70
C THR A 265 -4.06 7.07 0.25
N THR A 266 -4.23 5.86 -0.25
CA THR A 266 -4.86 5.59 -1.53
C THR A 266 -6.33 5.33 -1.29
N ILE A 267 -7.17 6.17 -1.87
CA ILE A 267 -8.62 6.05 -1.78
C ILE A 267 -9.06 4.94 -2.72
N TRP A 268 -9.64 3.89 -2.14
CA TRP A 268 -10.44 2.88 -2.81
C TRP A 268 -11.87 3.02 -2.31
N ASP A 269 -12.76 3.52 -3.17
CA ASP A 269 -14.14 3.86 -2.85
C ASP A 269 -15.06 3.29 -3.94
N THR A 270 -16.09 2.55 -3.54
CA THR A 270 -16.92 1.77 -4.46
C THR A 270 -18.22 2.47 -4.86
N GLY A 271 -18.58 3.60 -4.25
CA GLY A 271 -19.92 4.14 -4.34
C GLY A 271 -19.99 5.65 -4.14
N GLY A 272 -21.10 6.12 -3.59
CA GLY A 272 -21.17 7.47 -3.01
C GLY A 272 -21.19 8.74 -3.85
N ILE A 273 -21.19 9.86 -3.11
CA ILE A 273 -20.94 11.23 -3.55
C ILE A 273 -19.90 11.83 -2.62
N ASP A 274 -18.64 11.70 -3.00
CA ASP A 274 -17.54 11.84 -2.05
C ASP A 274 -16.85 13.19 -2.21
N ALA A 275 -16.05 13.55 -1.20
CA ALA A 275 -15.35 14.82 -1.19
C ALA A 275 -13.96 14.76 -0.59
N ILE A 276 -12.98 15.32 -1.30
CA ILE A 276 -11.68 15.68 -0.69
C ILE A 276 -11.79 17.08 -0.06
N ARG A 277 -11.48 17.20 1.23
CA ARG A 277 -11.61 18.47 1.96
C ARG A 277 -10.33 18.85 2.70
N HIS A 278 -10.00 20.13 2.61
CA HIS A 278 -9.08 20.81 3.51
C HIS A 278 -9.79 22.00 4.18
N SER A 279 -9.43 22.31 5.42
CA SER A 279 -9.99 23.46 6.15
C SER A 279 -8.92 24.32 6.83
N GLY A 280 -7.64 24.02 6.58
CA GLY A 280 -6.52 24.76 7.14
C GLY A 280 -6.14 25.99 6.31
N ALA A 281 -5.09 26.68 6.74
CA ALA A 281 -4.55 27.84 6.05
C ALA A 281 -3.41 27.51 5.07
N ARG A 282 -3.04 26.24 4.93
CA ARG A 282 -2.03 25.82 3.96
C ARG A 282 -2.66 25.80 2.58
N ALA A 283 -1.92 26.33 1.60
CA ALA A 283 -2.23 26.08 0.21
C ALA A 283 -2.30 24.57 -0.04
N VAL A 284 -3.35 24.11 -0.72
CA VAL A 284 -3.48 22.72 -1.16
C VAL A 284 -3.42 22.62 -2.68
N HIS A 285 -2.90 21.48 -3.14
CA HIS A 285 -3.19 20.96 -4.45
C HIS A 285 -4.17 19.80 -4.29
N ILE A 286 -5.34 19.86 -4.92
CA ILE A 286 -6.32 18.77 -4.96
C ILE A 286 -6.52 18.40 -6.42
N SER A 287 -6.38 17.11 -6.72
CA SER A 287 -6.71 16.52 -8.02
C SER A 287 -7.72 15.41 -7.80
N LEU A 288 -8.86 15.48 -8.49
CA LEU A 288 -9.93 14.48 -8.43
C LEU A 288 -9.82 13.39 -9.52
N GLU A 289 -8.79 13.45 -10.36
CA GLU A 289 -8.53 12.39 -11.34
C GLU A 289 -7.92 11.18 -10.63
N PRO A 290 -8.36 9.95 -10.92
CA PRO A 290 -7.68 8.75 -10.44
C PRO A 290 -6.33 8.57 -11.13
N PHE A 291 -5.47 7.79 -10.48
CA PHE A 291 -4.24 7.31 -11.10
C PHE A 291 -4.55 6.57 -12.40
N ARG A 292 -3.66 6.70 -13.38
CA ARG A 292 -3.75 5.97 -14.65
C ARG A 292 -2.43 5.28 -14.95
N PHE A 293 -2.53 3.98 -15.12
CA PHE A 293 -1.44 3.16 -15.64
C PHE A 293 -1.66 3.03 -17.15
N GLU A 294 -0.89 3.77 -17.94
CA GLU A 294 -0.82 3.60 -19.40
C GLU A 294 0.48 2.84 -19.74
N ASP A 295 0.50 2.10 -20.85
CA ASP A 295 1.55 1.10 -21.14
C ASP A 295 3.00 1.63 -21.13
N GLU A 296 3.21 2.91 -21.47
CA GLU A 296 4.54 3.53 -21.54
C GLU A 296 4.75 4.67 -20.54
N THR A 297 3.72 5.09 -19.79
CA THR A 297 3.83 6.20 -18.81
C THR A 297 2.86 5.98 -17.66
N THR A 298 3.33 6.18 -16.42
CA THR A 298 2.41 6.32 -15.29
C THR A 298 1.98 7.78 -15.22
N SER A 299 0.67 8.05 -15.32
CA SER A 299 0.15 9.35 -14.91
C SER A 299 -0.21 9.26 -13.45
N PHE A 300 0.59 9.90 -12.59
CA PHE A 300 0.32 10.11 -11.17
C PHE A 300 -0.79 11.18 -10.95
N GLY A 301 -1.73 11.29 -11.90
CA GLY A 301 -2.93 12.11 -11.74
C GLY A 301 -3.67 11.65 -10.49
N GLY A 302 -4.02 12.59 -9.61
CA GLY A 302 -4.71 12.26 -8.36
C GLY A 302 -3.93 12.45 -7.07
N LEU A 303 -2.69 12.98 -7.12
CA LEU A 303 -2.00 13.39 -5.90
C LEU A 303 -2.59 14.68 -5.34
N SER A 304 -3.26 14.54 -4.21
CA SER A 304 -3.79 15.66 -3.42
C SER A 304 -2.95 15.85 -2.15
N GLN A 305 -2.50 17.07 -1.88
CA GLN A 305 -1.55 17.35 -0.80
C GLN A 305 -1.67 18.80 -0.30
N ALA A 306 -1.51 19.00 1.02
CA ALA A 306 -1.26 20.33 1.58
C ALA A 306 0.24 20.67 1.52
N ARG A 307 0.56 21.89 1.09
CA ARG A 307 1.94 22.34 0.86
C ARG A 307 2.85 22.06 2.07
N SER A 308 3.95 21.37 1.81
CA SER A 308 5.00 20.97 2.76
C SER A 308 4.57 19.96 3.83
N VAL A 309 3.38 19.36 3.71
CA VAL A 309 2.96 18.23 4.54
C VAL A 309 3.55 16.95 3.95
N LEU A 310 4.06 16.07 4.79
CA LEU A 310 4.59 14.78 4.40
C LEU A 310 3.43 13.78 4.32
N GLY A 311 2.53 13.92 3.39
CA GLY A 311 1.34 13.08 3.30
C GLY A 311 0.21 13.75 2.56
N GLY A 312 -0.75 12.95 2.14
CA GLY A 312 -1.78 13.35 1.21
C GLY A 312 -2.66 12.19 0.80
N LEU A 313 -3.38 12.37 -0.30
CA LEU A 313 -4.30 11.39 -0.84
C LEU A 313 -3.90 11.05 -2.27
N MET A 314 -4.07 9.77 -2.62
CA MET A 314 -4.05 9.23 -3.98
C MET A 314 -5.45 8.70 -4.27
N ILE A 315 -5.84 8.64 -5.53
CA ILE A 315 -7.13 8.05 -5.93
C ILE A 315 -6.82 6.82 -6.80
N ALA A 316 -7.33 5.65 -6.43
CA ALA A 316 -7.04 4.40 -7.11
C ALA A 316 -7.66 4.33 -8.52
N ASP A 317 -6.96 3.65 -9.42
CA ASP A 317 -7.52 3.18 -10.69
C ASP A 317 -8.39 1.93 -10.45
N ASP A 318 -9.23 1.58 -11.43
CA ASP A 318 -9.97 0.31 -11.44
C ASP A 318 -9.49 -0.48 -12.65
N VAL A 319 -8.47 -1.29 -12.43
CA VAL A 319 -7.85 -2.15 -13.45
C VAL A 319 -8.65 -3.43 -13.67
N THR A 320 -9.55 -3.75 -12.75
CA THR A 320 -10.37 -4.97 -12.80
C THR A 320 -11.72 -4.75 -13.49
N GLY A 321 -12.15 -3.49 -13.60
CA GLY A 321 -13.50 -3.14 -14.06
C GLY A 321 -14.58 -3.52 -13.05
N ALA A 322 -14.23 -3.62 -11.76
CA ALA A 322 -15.15 -3.99 -10.70
C ALA A 322 -16.13 -2.86 -10.35
N LEU A 323 -15.74 -1.60 -10.57
CA LEU A 323 -16.56 -0.43 -10.30
C LEU A 323 -17.49 -0.16 -11.47
N THR A 324 -18.79 -0.29 -11.24
CA THR A 324 -19.80 0.08 -12.23
C THR A 324 -20.17 1.56 -12.07
N ARG A 325 -19.79 2.41 -13.03
CA ARG A 325 -20.07 3.85 -12.99
C ARG A 325 -21.13 4.24 -14.02
N ALA A 326 -22.02 5.15 -13.64
CA ALA A 326 -23.05 5.70 -14.54
C ALA A 326 -22.45 6.65 -15.59
N GLN A 327 -21.31 7.26 -15.25
CA GLN A 327 -20.52 8.15 -16.07
C GLN A 327 -19.72 7.33 -17.09
N GLY A 328 -20.31 7.06 -18.25
CA GLY A 328 -19.67 6.27 -19.30
C GLY A 328 -18.29 6.83 -19.69
N GLY A 329 -17.27 5.96 -19.69
CA GLY A 329 -15.89 6.32 -20.02
C GLY A 329 -15.04 6.74 -18.83
N PHE A 330 -15.60 6.85 -17.63
CA PHE A 330 -14.81 6.99 -16.40
C PHE A 330 -14.35 5.61 -15.91
N ARG A 331 -13.07 5.49 -15.56
CA ARG A 331 -12.45 4.29 -14.98
C ARG A 331 -11.89 4.67 -13.60
N GLY A 332 -11.87 3.77 -12.64
CA GLY A 332 -11.31 4.03 -11.31
C GLY A 332 -12.29 4.63 -10.31
N VAL A 333 -11.75 4.99 -9.16
CA VAL A 333 -12.48 5.59 -8.05
C VAL A 333 -12.94 6.99 -8.45
N LEU A 334 -14.21 7.26 -8.22
CA LEU A 334 -14.81 8.55 -8.54
C LEU A 334 -14.93 9.36 -7.27
N ILE A 335 -14.31 10.54 -7.24
CA ILE A 335 -14.55 11.54 -6.21
C ILE A 335 -15.20 12.74 -6.86
N GLU A 336 -16.41 13.09 -6.43
CA GLU A 336 -17.21 14.11 -7.08
C GLU A 336 -16.77 15.51 -6.69
N ASN A 337 -16.38 15.74 -5.44
CA ASN A 337 -16.30 17.08 -4.89
C ASN A 337 -14.96 17.40 -4.24
N ALA A 338 -14.64 18.70 -4.18
CA ALA A 338 -13.48 19.16 -3.42
C ALA A 338 -13.71 20.52 -2.78
N SER A 339 -13.15 20.71 -1.58
CA SER A 339 -13.07 22.02 -0.93
C SER A 339 -11.67 22.31 -0.39
N GLY A 340 -11.13 23.44 -0.79
CA GLY A 340 -9.94 24.06 -0.22
C GLY A 340 -10.19 24.69 1.15
N GLY A 341 -9.11 25.13 1.77
CA GLY A 341 -9.11 25.90 3.01
C GLY A 341 -8.96 27.41 2.74
N SER A 342 -8.39 28.15 3.68
CA SER A 342 -8.20 29.60 3.50
C SER A 342 -6.90 29.95 2.73
N GLY A 343 -6.29 28.97 2.06
CA GLY A 343 -5.02 29.09 1.36
C GLY A 343 -5.17 29.52 -0.10
N ASP A 344 -4.04 29.73 -0.77
CA ASP A 344 -4.02 29.89 -2.24
C ASP A 344 -4.10 28.50 -2.89
N ASP A 345 -5.31 27.96 -2.97
CA ASP A 345 -5.56 26.57 -3.32
C ASP A 345 -5.66 26.35 -4.84
N ARG A 346 -5.16 25.20 -5.30
CA ARG A 346 -5.35 24.71 -6.67
C ARG A 346 -6.19 23.44 -6.61
N ILE A 347 -7.33 23.44 -7.28
CA ILE A 347 -8.27 22.32 -7.31
C ILE A 347 -8.57 21.97 -8.76
N GLU A 348 -8.36 20.71 -9.10
CA GLU A 348 -8.57 20.14 -10.43
C GLU A 348 -9.66 19.07 -10.33
N GLY A 349 -10.74 19.26 -11.09
CA GLY A 349 -11.82 18.30 -11.18
C GLY A 349 -11.47 17.10 -12.06
N ASN A 350 -12.45 16.23 -12.27
CA ASN A 350 -12.38 15.10 -13.19
C ASN A 350 -13.47 15.19 -14.26
N LEU A 351 -13.69 14.12 -15.04
CA LEU A 351 -14.71 14.09 -16.10
C LEU A 351 -16.17 14.11 -15.58
N ALA A 352 -16.40 13.97 -14.28
CA ALA A 352 -17.74 14.00 -13.70
C ALA A 352 -18.22 15.44 -13.43
N ALA A 353 -19.45 15.56 -12.92
CA ALA A 353 -20.00 16.85 -12.52
C ALA A 353 -19.47 17.23 -11.13
N ASN A 354 -18.37 17.99 -11.07
CA ASN A 354 -17.76 18.33 -9.80
C ASN A 354 -18.34 19.59 -9.13
N ALA A 355 -18.48 19.55 -7.79
CA ALA A 355 -18.60 20.76 -6.98
C ALA A 355 -17.23 21.11 -6.36
N LEU A 356 -16.62 22.20 -6.86
CA LEU A 356 -15.31 22.66 -6.43
C LEU A 356 -15.43 24.00 -5.69
N SER A 357 -14.92 24.06 -4.46
CA SER A 357 -14.87 25.29 -3.66
C SER A 357 -13.44 25.62 -3.27
N GLY A 358 -12.99 26.83 -3.55
CA GLY A 358 -11.64 27.28 -3.16
C GLY A 358 -11.46 27.52 -1.65
N GLY A 359 -12.56 27.58 -0.89
CA GLY A 359 -12.57 27.92 0.55
C GLY A 359 -13.17 29.28 0.90
#